data_AF-A0A497PGL8-F1
#
_entry.id   AF-A0A497PGL8-F1
#
_cell.length_a   1.000
_cell.length_b   1.000
_cell.length_c   1.000
_cell.angle_alpha   90.00
_cell.angle_beta   90.00
_cell.angle_gamma   90.00
#
_symmetry.space_group_name_H-M   'P 1'
#
loop_
_entity.id
_entity.type
_entity.pdbx_description
1 polymer ?
#
loop_
_entity_poly.entity_id
_entity_poly.type
_entity_poly.pdbx_seq_one_letter_code
_entity_poly.pdbx_strand_id
1 'polypeptide(L)'
;MRERGKIGVRCTFRIYLEDGKGQKKVEEKDVITDAGLEHAVKLLAGIEMKPFKYIAVGTGTTPESETDTELENEIARTMATAEYTQLAEVGISAKFSWDIDTEISEAGLFNASENGVMFARVVFPKLVVPANIYAVVEFEISLERV
;
A
#
# COMPACT_ATOMS: atom_id res chain seq x y z
N MET A 1 -12.83 -36.82 4.27
CA MET A 1 -11.78 -35.86 3.86
C MET A 1 -12.33 -34.48 4.15
N ARG A 2 -11.80 -33.75 5.14
CA ARG A 2 -12.24 -32.37 5.38
C ARG A 2 -11.82 -31.53 4.17
N GLU A 3 -12.70 -30.69 3.64
CA GLU A 3 -12.30 -29.70 2.63
C GLU A 3 -11.09 -28.93 3.16
N ARG A 4 -10.09 -28.73 2.30
CA ARG A 4 -8.93 -27.92 2.68
C ARG A 4 -9.45 -26.49 2.85
N GLY A 5 -9.31 -25.93 4.05
CA GLY A 5 -9.64 -24.52 4.26
C GLY A 5 -8.78 -23.67 3.33
N LYS A 6 -9.41 -22.80 2.54
CA LYS A 6 -8.71 -21.81 1.72
C LYS A 6 -8.54 -20.53 2.53
N ILE A 7 -7.49 -19.78 2.25
CA ILE A 7 -7.27 -18.45 2.81
C ILE A 7 -7.24 -17.48 1.62
N GLY A 8 -8.08 -16.44 1.69
CA GLY A 8 -8.02 -15.28 0.82
C GLY A 8 -7.18 -14.18 1.47
N VAL A 9 -6.49 -13.39 0.66
CA VAL A 9 -5.81 -12.16 1.08
C VAL A 9 -6.52 -10.97 0.46
N ARG A 10 -6.67 -9.90 1.23
CA ARG A 10 -7.19 -8.62 0.79
C ARG A 10 -6.25 -7.51 1.22
N CYS A 11 -6.08 -6.53 0.34
CA CYS A 11 -5.42 -5.28 0.64
C CYS A 11 -6.42 -4.14 0.38
N THR A 12 -6.57 -3.24 1.34
CA THR A 12 -7.43 -2.06 1.24
C THR A 12 -6.57 -0.81 1.36
N PHE A 13 -6.67 0.10 0.40
CA PHE A 13 -6.00 1.39 0.45
C PHE A 13 -6.91 2.49 0.98
N ARG A 14 -6.33 3.42 1.74
CA ARG A 14 -6.96 4.67 2.16
C ARG A 14 -5.95 5.82 2.12
N ILE A 15 -6.44 7.01 1.77
CA ILE A 15 -5.66 8.25 1.82
C ILE A 15 -6.50 9.40 2.35
N TYR A 16 -5.90 10.29 3.14
CA TYR A 16 -6.55 11.52 3.61
C TYR A 16 -5.54 12.62 3.93
N LEU A 17 -5.99 13.87 3.97
CA LEU A 17 -5.18 15.03 4.36
C LEU A 17 -5.42 15.37 5.83
N GLU A 18 -4.37 15.74 6.57
CA GLU A 18 -4.46 16.12 8.01
C GLU A 18 -4.89 17.59 8.24
N ASP A 19 -5.30 18.34 7.21
CA ASP A 19 -5.68 19.75 7.32
C ASP A 19 -7.10 20.01 7.87
N GLY A 20 -7.79 18.95 8.30
CA GLY A 20 -9.13 19.03 8.87
C GLY A 20 -10.23 19.41 7.87
N LYS A 21 -9.95 19.50 6.56
CA LYS A 21 -10.94 19.89 5.54
C LYS A 21 -11.63 18.72 4.84
N GLY A 22 -11.35 17.49 5.23
CA GLY A 22 -12.16 16.34 4.86
C GLY A 22 -11.36 15.21 4.24
N GLN A 23 -11.80 14.00 4.58
CA GLN A 23 -11.32 12.75 4.02
C GLN A 23 -11.69 12.71 2.52
N LYS A 24 -10.70 12.74 1.62
CA LYS A 24 -10.90 12.09 0.32
C LYS A 24 -10.66 10.61 0.54
N LYS A 25 -11.62 9.94 1.18
CA LYS A 25 -11.60 8.49 1.35
C LYS A 25 -11.73 7.86 -0.03
N VAL A 26 -10.60 7.66 -0.69
CA VAL A 26 -10.50 6.71 -1.80
C VAL A 26 -10.29 5.36 -1.12
N GLU A 27 -11.33 4.55 -1.13
CA GLU A 27 -11.23 3.15 -0.75
C GLU A 27 -11.36 2.35 -2.03
N GLU A 28 -10.22 1.94 -2.57
CA GLU A 28 -10.15 1.08 -3.73
C GLU A 28 -9.67 -0.29 -3.27
N LYS A 29 -10.04 -1.32 -4.04
CA LYS A 29 -9.38 -2.61 -3.92
C LYS A 29 -8.06 -2.50 -4.65
N ASP A 30 -6.96 -2.70 -3.92
CA ASP A 30 -5.65 -2.70 -4.54
C ASP A 30 -5.46 -3.97 -5.39
N VAL A 31 -4.63 -3.87 -6.40
CA VAL A 31 -4.10 -5.06 -7.07
C VAL A 31 -2.88 -5.54 -6.29
N ILE A 32 -3.02 -6.71 -5.67
CA ILE A 32 -1.90 -7.43 -5.08
C ILE A 32 -1.07 -8.00 -6.24
N THR A 33 0.22 -7.69 -6.25
CA THR A 33 1.11 -8.14 -7.33
C THR A 33 1.49 -9.61 -7.16
N ASP A 34 1.87 -10.27 -8.25
CA ASP A 34 2.38 -11.64 -8.26
C ASP A 34 3.60 -11.77 -7.34
N ALA A 35 4.55 -10.83 -7.46
CA ALA A 35 5.77 -10.80 -6.66
C ALA A 35 5.44 -10.56 -5.17
N GLY A 36 4.46 -9.70 -4.88
CA GLY A 36 3.94 -9.41 -3.56
C GLY A 36 3.36 -10.64 -2.88
N LEU A 37 2.50 -11.37 -3.59
CA LEU A 37 1.88 -12.60 -3.12
C LEU A 37 2.91 -13.70 -2.87
N GLU A 38 3.88 -13.88 -3.77
CA GLU A 38 4.96 -14.84 -3.60
C GLU A 38 5.83 -14.50 -2.38
N HIS A 39 6.19 -13.23 -2.20
CA HIS A 39 6.98 -12.76 -1.06
C HIS A 39 6.21 -12.91 0.26
N ALA A 40 4.90 -12.69 0.28
CA ALA A 40 4.06 -12.90 1.46
C ALA A 40 4.04 -14.37 1.91
N VAL A 41 3.93 -15.32 0.99
CA VAL A 41 4.00 -16.76 1.33
C VAL A 41 5.40 -17.15 1.82
N LYS A 42 6.46 -16.61 1.23
CA LYS A 42 7.83 -16.82 1.70
C LYS A 42 8.06 -16.24 3.10
N LEU A 43 7.47 -15.08 3.41
CA LEU A 43 7.48 -14.49 4.76
C LEU A 43 6.81 -15.42 5.77
N LEU A 44 5.63 -15.96 5.45
CA LEU A 44 4.92 -16.90 6.34
C LEU A 44 5.71 -18.18 6.62
N ALA A 45 6.52 -18.63 5.66
CA ALA A 45 7.39 -19.80 5.81
C ALA A 45 8.77 -19.47 6.41
N GLY A 46 9.07 -18.20 6.69
CA GLY A 46 10.39 -17.75 7.17
C GLY A 46 11.52 -17.90 6.14
N ILE A 47 11.19 -18.05 4.85
CA ILE A 47 12.16 -18.10 3.74
C ILE A 47 12.64 -16.68 3.41
N GLU A 48 11.73 -15.71 3.50
CA GLU A 48 12.03 -14.28 3.46
C GLU A 48 11.80 -13.67 4.83
N MET A 49 12.56 -12.62 5.17
CA MET A 49 12.48 -11.96 6.48
C MET A 49 12.22 -10.46 6.39
N LYS A 50 12.09 -9.90 5.18
CA LYS A 50 11.82 -8.47 4.97
C LYS A 50 10.31 -8.22 4.95
N PRO A 51 9.71 -7.68 6.01
CA PRO A 51 8.28 -7.34 5.99
C PRO A 51 8.01 -6.16 5.05
N PHE A 52 6.78 -6.04 4.59
CA PHE A 52 6.30 -4.85 3.88
C PHE A 52 6.15 -3.70 4.87
N LYS A 53 7.05 -2.71 4.78
CA LYS A 53 7.17 -1.61 5.77
C LYS A 53 7.57 -0.27 5.15
N TYR A 54 7.42 -0.13 3.84
CA TYR A 54 7.65 1.12 3.14
C TYR A 54 6.44 1.43 2.29
N ILE A 55 5.99 2.67 2.29
CA ILE A 55 4.95 3.14 1.37
C ILE A 55 5.61 4.11 0.41
N ALA A 56 5.26 3.99 -0.87
CA ALA A 56 5.62 4.93 -1.91
C ALA A 56 4.38 5.63 -2.46
N VAL A 57 4.56 6.85 -2.97
CA VAL A 57 3.55 7.61 -3.71
C VAL A 57 4.15 8.09 -5.02
N GLY A 58 3.31 8.23 -6.04
CA GLY A 58 3.71 8.59 -7.39
C GLY A 58 2.64 9.36 -8.15
N THR A 59 2.91 9.56 -9.44
CA THR A 59 2.05 10.30 -10.39
C THR A 59 1.63 9.46 -11.60
N GLY A 60 1.85 8.15 -11.56
CA GLY A 60 1.34 7.19 -12.52
C GLY A 60 -0.18 7.24 -12.67
N THR A 61 -0.64 6.85 -13.86
CA THR A 61 -2.05 6.88 -14.25
C THR A 61 -2.48 5.65 -15.05
N THR A 62 -1.53 4.84 -15.50
CA THR A 62 -1.78 3.55 -16.14
C THR A 62 -2.36 2.59 -15.11
N PRO A 63 -3.55 1.99 -15.35
CA PRO A 63 -4.20 1.07 -14.41
C PRO A 63 -3.24 0.02 -13.88
N GLU A 64 -3.34 -0.27 -12.58
CA GLU A 64 -2.53 -1.28 -11.91
C GLU A 64 -2.74 -2.69 -12.49
N SER A 65 -1.65 -3.47 -12.50
CA SER A 65 -1.61 -4.86 -12.97
C SER A 65 -0.93 -5.75 -11.92
N GLU A 66 -1.33 -7.02 -11.88
CA GLU A 66 -0.71 -8.04 -11.01
C GLU A 66 0.79 -8.21 -11.34
N THR A 67 1.19 -7.89 -12.56
CA THR A 67 2.57 -7.99 -13.03
C THR A 67 3.43 -6.77 -12.69
N ASP A 68 2.86 -5.71 -12.10
CA ASP A 68 3.61 -4.50 -11.78
C ASP A 68 4.67 -4.79 -10.70
N THR A 69 5.89 -4.30 -10.93
CA THR A 69 7.00 -4.46 -9.99
C THR A 69 7.38 -3.16 -9.29
N GLU A 70 6.94 -2.02 -9.85
CA GLU A 70 7.24 -0.67 -9.40
C GLU A 70 6.04 0.25 -9.63
N LEU A 71 6.04 1.44 -9.03
CA LEU A 71 5.15 2.51 -9.43
C LEU A 71 5.54 3.01 -10.83
N GLU A 72 4.56 3.50 -11.59
CA GLU A 72 4.84 4.02 -12.95
C GLU A 72 5.70 5.29 -12.89
N ASN A 73 5.45 6.17 -11.91
CA ASN A 73 6.29 7.33 -11.66
C ASN A 73 6.35 7.66 -10.16
N GLU A 74 7.21 6.95 -9.43
CA GLU A 74 7.48 7.20 -8.01
C GLU A 74 8.10 8.58 -7.78
N ILE A 75 7.59 9.31 -6.79
CA ILE A 75 8.14 10.63 -6.39
C ILE A 75 8.66 10.65 -4.95
N ALA A 76 8.17 9.75 -4.10
CA ALA A 76 8.61 9.64 -2.71
C ALA A 76 8.32 8.25 -2.16
N ARG A 77 9.22 7.78 -1.28
CA ARG A 77 9.04 6.55 -0.50
C ARG A 77 9.57 6.74 0.91
N THR A 78 8.83 6.27 1.90
CA THR A 78 9.22 6.41 3.31
C THR A 78 8.87 5.16 4.10
N MET A 79 9.50 5.00 5.25
CA MET A 79 9.20 3.90 6.17
C MET A 79 7.81 4.12 6.79
N ALA A 80 7.00 3.07 6.76
CA ALA A 80 5.67 3.04 7.33
C ALA A 80 5.69 2.44 8.75
N THR A 81 4.62 2.71 9.50
CA THR A 81 4.34 2.09 10.79
C THR A 81 3.28 1.01 10.61
N ALA A 82 3.54 -0.20 11.10
CA ALA A 82 2.59 -1.30 11.07
C ALA A 82 1.94 -1.47 12.45
N GLU A 83 0.62 -1.64 12.46
CA GLU A 83 -0.18 -1.85 13.67
C GLU A 83 -1.11 -3.05 13.47
N TYR A 84 -1.09 -3.97 14.44
CA TYR A 84 -2.08 -5.03 14.50
C TYR A 84 -3.43 -4.42 14.90
N THR A 85 -4.39 -4.41 13.98
CA THR A 85 -5.69 -3.78 14.20
C THR A 85 -6.67 -4.77 14.82
N GLN A 86 -6.80 -5.95 14.23
CA GLN A 86 -7.69 -7.02 14.69
C GLN A 86 -7.27 -8.38 14.13
N LEU A 87 -8.06 -9.42 14.43
CA LEU A 87 -7.75 -10.79 14.05
C LEU A 87 -7.43 -10.92 12.55
N ALA A 88 -6.20 -11.30 12.25
CA ALA A 88 -5.70 -11.49 10.89
C ALA A 88 -5.74 -10.22 10.01
N GLU A 89 -5.64 -9.05 10.63
CA GLU A 89 -5.61 -7.75 9.97
C GLU A 89 -4.47 -6.87 10.52
N VAL A 90 -3.79 -6.18 9.63
CA VAL A 90 -2.70 -5.24 9.95
C VAL A 90 -2.87 -3.97 9.14
N GLY A 91 -2.91 -2.83 9.82
CA GLY A 91 -2.83 -1.51 9.21
C GLY A 91 -1.37 -1.06 9.06
N ILE A 92 -1.03 -0.46 7.93
CA ILE A 92 0.32 0.03 7.61
C ILE A 92 0.19 1.45 7.09
N SER A 93 0.74 2.43 7.80
CA SER A 93 0.55 3.85 7.47
C SER A 93 1.84 4.65 7.39
N ALA A 94 1.83 5.64 6.50
CA ALA A 94 2.92 6.60 6.32
C ALA A 94 2.36 7.99 6.05
N LYS A 95 3.16 9.03 6.35
CA LYS A 95 2.81 10.42 6.09
C LYS A 95 3.76 11.03 5.07
N PHE A 96 3.21 11.80 4.15
CA PHE A 96 3.96 12.54 3.13
C PHE A 96 3.59 14.02 3.16
N SER A 97 4.58 14.89 3.07
CA SER A 97 4.39 16.34 2.95
C SER A 97 5.48 16.93 2.06
N TRP A 98 5.20 18.09 1.48
CA TRP A 98 6.09 18.81 0.58
C TRP A 98 6.04 20.31 0.85
N ASP A 99 7.08 21.04 0.46
CA ASP A 99 7.15 22.50 0.64
C ASP A 99 6.30 23.27 -0.40
N ILE A 100 5.79 22.57 -1.42
CA ILE A 100 4.93 23.08 -2.48
C ILE A 100 3.73 22.16 -2.67
N ASP A 101 2.66 22.69 -3.28
CA ASP A 101 1.52 21.87 -3.70
C ASP A 101 2.01 20.77 -4.64
N THR A 102 1.67 19.51 -4.31
CA THR A 102 2.17 18.33 -5.00
C THR A 102 1.02 17.43 -5.41
N GLU A 103 1.05 16.94 -6.65
CA GLU A 103 0.04 16.02 -7.16
C GLU A 103 0.49 14.56 -6.97
N ILE A 104 -0.42 13.70 -6.54
CA ILE A 104 -0.23 12.25 -6.46
C ILE A 104 -1.45 11.52 -7.04
N SER A 105 -1.20 10.38 -7.68
CA SER A 105 -2.24 9.55 -8.31
C SER A 105 -1.98 8.05 -8.26
N GLU A 106 -0.90 7.62 -7.60
CA GLU A 106 -0.67 6.21 -7.30
C GLU A 106 0.04 6.04 -5.96
N ALA A 107 -0.11 4.85 -5.37
CA ALA A 107 0.62 4.45 -4.19
C ALA A 107 0.97 2.95 -4.25
N GLY A 108 1.99 2.57 -3.50
CA GLY A 108 2.39 1.17 -3.39
C GLY A 108 3.00 0.85 -2.03
N LEU A 109 2.83 -0.40 -1.61
CA LEU A 109 3.39 -0.95 -0.39
C LEU A 109 4.60 -1.83 -0.72
N PHE A 110 5.75 -1.58 -0.11
CA PHE A 110 7.04 -2.20 -0.43
C PHE A 110 7.75 -2.81 0.79
N ASN A 111 8.65 -3.77 0.54
CA ASN A 111 9.48 -4.39 1.57
C ASN A 111 10.86 -3.73 1.77
N ALA A 112 11.22 -2.72 0.97
CA ALA A 112 12.50 -2.02 1.04
C ALA A 112 12.39 -0.53 0.67
N SER A 113 13.33 0.27 1.16
CA SER A 113 13.43 1.71 0.89
C SER A 113 13.78 2.03 -0.57
N GLU A 114 14.38 1.08 -1.30
CA GLU A 114 14.72 1.15 -2.72
C GLU A 114 14.77 -0.28 -3.28
N ASN A 115 14.52 -0.48 -4.58
CA ASN A 115 14.68 -1.77 -5.28
C ASN A 115 14.03 -2.98 -4.55
N GLY A 116 12.83 -2.79 -3.99
CA GLY A 116 12.11 -3.77 -3.19
C GLY A 116 10.98 -4.47 -3.94
N VAL A 117 10.41 -5.50 -3.33
CA VAL A 117 9.18 -6.14 -3.80
C VAL A 117 7.99 -5.25 -3.43
N MET A 118 7.18 -4.89 -4.42
CA MET A 118 5.89 -4.24 -4.24
C MET A 118 4.82 -5.28 -3.89
N PHE A 119 4.14 -5.15 -2.76
CA PHE A 119 3.03 -6.01 -2.37
C PHE A 119 1.76 -5.70 -3.16
N ALA A 120 1.42 -4.42 -3.23
CA ALA A 120 0.20 -3.93 -3.83
C ALA A 120 0.45 -2.56 -4.44
N ARG A 121 -0.28 -2.28 -5.53
CA ARG A 121 -0.32 -0.99 -6.21
C ARG A 121 -1.77 -0.56 -6.36
N VAL A 122 -1.98 0.74 -6.29
CA VAL A 122 -3.27 1.39 -6.54
C VAL A 122 -3.06 2.66 -7.33
N VAL A 123 -3.83 2.82 -8.39
CA VAL A 123 -4.00 4.09 -9.09
C VAL A 123 -5.32 4.70 -8.63
N PHE A 124 -5.29 5.99 -8.30
CA PHE A 124 -6.47 6.69 -7.79
C PHE A 124 -6.65 8.06 -8.46
N PRO A 125 -7.86 8.64 -8.41
CA PRO A 125 -8.09 9.96 -8.96
C PRO A 125 -7.16 10.98 -8.30
N LYS A 126 -6.44 11.73 -9.14
CA LYS A 126 -5.47 12.75 -8.74
C LYS A 126 -5.87 13.50 -7.46
N LEU A 127 -4.96 13.51 -6.51
CA LEU A 127 -5.04 14.26 -5.25
C LEU A 127 -3.95 15.31 -5.26
N VAL A 128 -4.33 16.56 -4.99
CA VAL A 128 -3.38 17.64 -4.73
C VAL A 128 -3.17 17.71 -3.23
N VAL A 129 -1.94 17.50 -2.79
CA VAL A 129 -1.50 17.68 -1.41
C VAL A 129 -0.97 19.10 -1.27
N PRO A 130 -1.64 19.98 -0.51
CA PRO A 130 -1.17 21.34 -0.31
C PRO A 130 0.20 21.38 0.39
N ALA A 131 0.98 22.42 0.11
CA ALA A 131 2.25 22.66 0.78
C ALA A 131 2.10 22.59 2.31
N ASN A 132 3.04 21.89 2.97
CA ASN A 132 3.12 21.71 4.42
C ASN A 132 1.92 21.00 5.07
N ILE A 133 1.07 20.35 4.27
CA ILE A 133 0.01 19.45 4.75
C ILE A 133 0.46 18.01 4.57
N TYR A 134 0.15 17.17 5.56
CA TYR A 134 0.37 15.75 5.46
C TYR A 134 -0.75 15.06 4.70
N ALA A 135 -0.38 14.29 3.68
CA ALA A 135 -1.15 13.17 3.19
C ALA A 135 -0.81 11.93 4.02
N VAL A 136 -1.81 11.35 4.69
CA VAL A 136 -1.68 10.05 5.36
C VAL A 136 -2.14 8.99 4.40
N VAL A 137 -1.26 8.02 4.16
CA VAL A 137 -1.49 6.89 3.26
C VAL A 137 -1.50 5.62 4.08
N GLU A 138 -2.53 4.80 3.90
CA GLU A 138 -2.75 3.58 4.66
C GLU A 138 -3.01 2.41 3.72
N PHE A 139 -2.36 1.29 3.99
CA PHE A 139 -2.68 -0.03 3.46
C PHE A 139 -3.11 -0.93 4.60
N GLU A 140 -4.19 -1.68 4.41
CA GLU A 140 -4.68 -2.66 5.38
C GLU A 140 -4.64 -4.05 4.75
N ILE A 141 -3.81 -4.93 5.29
CA ILE A 141 -3.73 -6.32 4.84
C ILE A 141 -4.62 -7.15 5.76
N SER A 142 -5.54 -7.92 5.18
CA SER A 142 -6.37 -8.89 5.91
C SER A 142 -6.34 -10.27 5.27
N LEU A 143 -6.44 -11.31 6.11
CA LEU A 143 -6.62 -12.69 5.69
C LEU A 143 -8.00 -13.20 6.12
N GLU A 144 -8.73 -13.80 5.20
CA GLU A 144 -10.05 -14.38 5.45
C GLU A 144 -10.10 -15.86 5.09
N ARG A 145 -10.90 -16.64 5.82
CA ARG A 145 -11.18 -18.04 5.44
C ARG A 145 -12.24 -18.03 4.36
N VAL A 146 -11.98 -18.73 3.25
CA VAL A 146 -12.89 -18.82 2.09
C VAL A 146 -13.24 -20.25 1.74
#